data_AF-A0A425VSH8-F1
#
_entry.id   AF-A0A425VSH8-F1
#
_cell.length_a   1.000
_cell.length_b   1.000
_cell.length_c   1.000
_cell.angle_alpha   90.00
_cell.angle_beta   90.00
_cell.angle_gamma   90.00
#
_symmetry.space_group_name_H-M   'P 1'
#
loop_
_entity.id
_entity.type
_entity.pdbx_description
1 polymer ?
#
loop_
_entity_poly.entity_id
_entity_poly.type
_entity_poly.pdbx_seq_one_letter_code
_entity_poly.pdbx_strand_id
1 'polypeptide(L)'
;PVMGGVSLLLFGLIASNGLRMLVTNKVDFDENRNLMIASVVIILGVGMETSGISIPIGNYSLPGMATSALVGIIMNLILPVKSEEAAEEKSAD
;
A
#
# COMPACT_ATOMS: atom_id res chain seq x y z
N PRO A 1 8.53 8.00 29.02
CA PRO A 1 9.38 8.98 28.28
C PRO A 1 10.47 8.33 27.42
N VAL A 2 11.33 7.48 28.01
CA VAL A 2 12.45 6.83 27.29
C VAL A 2 11.98 5.76 26.29
N MET A 3 11.03 4.90 26.71
CA MET A 3 10.47 3.85 25.85
C MET A 3 9.77 4.41 24.61
N GLY A 4 9.09 5.55 24.73
CA GLY A 4 8.41 6.22 23.62
C GLY A 4 9.38 6.77 22.57
N GLY A 5 10.54 7.30 23.01
CA GLY A 5 11.59 7.78 22.11
C GLY A 5 12.24 6.64 21.32
N VAL A 6 12.55 5.52 21.99
CA VAL A 6 13.12 4.34 21.33
C VAL A 6 12.11 3.71 20.36
N SER A 7 10.84 3.58 20.72
CA SER A 7 9.81 3.02 19.82
C SER A 7 9.61 3.89 18.57
N LEU A 8 9.64 5.22 18.72
CA LEU A 8 9.52 6.14 17.58
C LEU A 8 10.68 5.95 16.59
N LEU A 9 11.91 5.80 17.10
CA LEU A 9 13.08 5.53 16.26
C LEU A 9 12.99 4.15 15.58
N LEU A 10 12.55 3.11 16.31
CA LEU A 10 12.42 1.76 15.76
C LEU A 10 11.38 1.71 14.63
N PHE A 11 10.18 2.27 14.84
CA PHE A 11 9.16 2.34 13.79
C PHE A 11 9.60 3.24 12.62
N GLY A 12 10.28 4.35 12.91
CA GLY A 12 10.86 5.22 11.88
C GLY A 12 11.92 4.52 11.01
N LEU A 13 12.74 3.67 11.61
CA LEU A 13 13.75 2.88 10.89
C LEU A 13 13.11 1.81 10.00
N ILE A 14 12.06 1.14 10.48
CA ILE A 14 11.28 0.17 9.68
C ILE A 14 10.66 0.87 8.45
N ALA A 15 9.98 2.00 8.65
CA ALA A 15 9.38 2.76 7.56
C ALA A 15 10.45 3.26 6.55
N SER A 16 11.58 3.74 7.05
CA SER A 16 12.69 4.20 6.22
C SER A 16 13.33 3.07 5.39
N ASN A 17 13.43 1.87 5.95
CA ASN A 17 13.89 0.69 5.20
C ASN A 17 12.91 0.27 4.10
N GLY A 18 11.61 0.37 4.36
CA GLY A 18 10.58 0.17 3.33
C GLY A 18 10.73 1.16 2.17
N LEU A 19 10.89 2.45 2.47
CA LEU A 19 11.10 3.48 1.42
C LEU A 19 12.42 3.26 0.66
N ARG A 20 13.50 2.93 1.38
CA ARG A 20 14.81 2.60 0.78
C ARG A 20 14.69 1.41 -0.17
N MET A 21 13.87 0.40 0.15
CA MET A 21 13.63 -0.74 -0.73
C MET A 21 13.02 -0.30 -2.06
N LEU A 22 12.04 0.60 -2.06
CA LEU A 22 11.42 1.13 -3.29
C LEU A 22 12.45 1.86 -4.17
N VAL A 23 13.30 2.69 -3.56
CA VAL A 23 14.35 3.43 -4.28
C VAL A 23 15.45 2.49 -4.80
N THR A 24 15.88 1.52 -3.99
CA THR A 24 16.97 0.59 -4.34
C THR A 24 16.54 -0.36 -5.46
N ASN A 25 15.26 -0.77 -5.47
CA ASN A 25 14.68 -1.55 -6.57
C ASN A 25 14.32 -0.68 -7.79
N LYS A 26 14.63 0.62 -7.77
CA LYS A 26 14.36 1.57 -8.86
C LYS A 26 12.90 1.51 -9.33
N VAL A 27 11.96 1.50 -8.38
CA VAL A 27 10.53 1.57 -8.71
C VAL A 27 10.27 2.89 -9.44
N ASP A 28 9.78 2.79 -10.68
CA ASP A 28 9.42 3.95 -11.48
C ASP A 28 8.04 4.45 -11.06
N PHE A 29 7.99 5.68 -10.55
CA PHE A 29 6.75 6.36 -10.16
C PHE A 29 6.20 7.28 -11.26
N ASP A 30 6.90 7.44 -12.38
CA ASP A 30 6.35 8.08 -13.59
C ASP A 30 5.31 7.17 -14.26
N GLU A 31 5.43 5.86 -14.05
CA GLU A 31 4.37 4.92 -14.40
C GLU A 31 3.16 5.08 -13.47
N ASN A 32 2.05 5.58 -14.01
CA ASN A 32 0.77 5.72 -13.31
C ASN A 32 0.36 4.47 -12.53
N ARG A 33 0.67 3.27 -13.05
CA ARG A 33 0.39 1.99 -12.42
C ARG A 33 1.06 1.86 -11.04
N ASN A 34 2.37 2.06 -10.99
CA ASN A 34 3.15 1.90 -9.77
C ASN A 34 2.82 3.02 -8.77
N LEU A 35 2.60 4.24 -9.26
CA LEU A 35 2.16 5.37 -8.46
C LEU A 35 0.78 5.10 -7.82
N MET A 36 -0.18 4.56 -8.57
CA MET A 36 -1.50 4.21 -8.04
C MET A 36 -1.41 3.11 -6.97
N ILE A 37 -0.68 2.02 -7.25
CA ILE A 37 -0.53 0.92 -6.30
C ILE A 37 0.09 1.43 -4.98
N ALA A 38 1.19 2.18 -5.05
CA ALA A 38 1.85 2.72 -3.88
C ALA A 38 0.92 3.67 -3.08
N SER A 39 0.20 4.54 -3.78
CA SER A 39 -0.72 5.50 -3.15
C SER A 39 -1.86 4.80 -2.42
N VAL A 40 -2.48 3.80 -3.05
CA VAL A 40 -3.59 3.04 -2.43
C VAL A 40 -3.13 2.25 -1.22
N VAL A 41 -1.96 1.59 -1.28
CA VAL A 41 -1.41 0.84 -0.15
C VAL A 41 -1.13 1.77 1.05
N ILE A 42 -0.59 2.96 0.81
CA ILE A 42 -0.31 3.95 1.87
C ILE A 42 -1.61 4.51 2.45
N ILE A 43 -2.57 4.92 1.61
CA ILE A 43 -3.84 5.49 2.06
C ILE A 43 -4.66 4.46 2.84
N LEU A 44 -4.74 3.21 2.38
CA LEU A 44 -5.47 2.16 3.10
C LEU A 44 -4.75 1.74 4.38
N GLY A 45 -3.41 1.61 4.36
CA GLY A 45 -2.66 1.23 5.56
C GLY A 45 -2.81 2.25 6.68
N VAL A 46 -2.52 3.51 6.40
CA VAL A 46 -2.62 4.59 7.41
C VAL A 46 -4.07 4.94 7.70
N GLY A 47 -4.93 4.98 6.69
CA GLY A 47 -6.34 5.37 6.82
C GLY A 47 -7.16 4.37 7.64
N MET A 48 -7.01 3.07 7.40
CA MET A 48 -7.74 2.05 8.16
C MET A 48 -7.29 2.00 9.62
N GLU A 49 -5.99 2.16 9.86
CA GLU A 49 -5.41 2.11 11.20
C GLU A 49 -5.78 3.35 12.03
N THR A 50 -5.81 4.53 11.41
CA THR A 50 -6.24 5.77 12.07
C THR A 50 -7.75 5.84 12.29
N SER A 51 -8.55 5.24 11.40
CA SER A 51 -10.01 5.20 11.51
C SER A 51 -10.53 4.11 12.45
N GLY A 52 -9.64 3.21 12.94
CA GLY A 52 -10.01 2.08 13.78
C GLY A 52 -10.90 1.04 13.07
N ILE A 53 -10.97 1.10 11.73
CA ILE A 53 -11.79 0.19 10.93
C ILE A 53 -10.99 -1.08 10.74
N SER A 54 -11.51 -2.19 11.27
CA SER A 54 -10.95 -3.52 11.02
C SER A 54 -12.03 -4.37 10.36
N ILE A 55 -11.63 -5.22 9.41
CA ILE A 55 -12.57 -6.10 8.71
C ILE A 55 -12.73 -7.38 9.53
N PRO A 56 -13.93 -7.66 10.08
CA PRO A 56 -14.17 -8.90 10.81
C PRO A 56 -14.28 -10.06 9.81
N ILE A 57 -13.40 -11.05 9.94
CA ILE A 57 -13.49 -12.33 9.25
C ILE A 57 -13.82 -13.41 10.29
N GLY A 58 -15.12 -13.64 10.48
CA GLY A 58 -15.61 -14.57 11.50
C GLY A 58 -15.23 -14.12 12.91
N ASN A 59 -14.42 -14.94 13.61
CA ASN A 59 -13.94 -14.63 14.97
C ASN A 59 -12.62 -13.84 15.00
N TYR A 60 -12.02 -13.54 13.84
CA TYR A 60 -10.75 -12.82 13.74
C TYR A 60 -10.92 -11.46 13.08
N SER A 61 -10.27 -10.44 13.65
CA SER A 61 -10.25 -9.09 13.08
C SER A 61 -9.00 -8.92 12.24
N LEU A 62 -9.14 -8.65 10.94
CA LEU A 62 -8.00 -8.47 10.05
C LEU A 62 -7.41 -7.07 10.26
N PRO A 63 -6.10 -6.95 10.62
CA PRO A 63 -5.47 -5.65 10.83
C PRO A 63 -5.51 -4.78 9.57
N GLY A 64 -5.67 -3.47 9.74
CA GLY A 64 -5.66 -2.50 8.63
C GLY A 64 -4.42 -2.64 7.74
N MET A 65 -3.24 -2.77 8.34
CA MET A 65 -1.98 -3.04 7.62
C MET A 65 -1.99 -4.34 6.80
N ALA A 66 -2.64 -5.41 7.27
CA ALA A 66 -2.75 -6.65 6.51
C ALA A 66 -3.68 -6.49 5.31
N THR A 67 -4.77 -5.74 5.50
CA THR A 67 -5.74 -5.46 4.42
C THR A 67 -5.13 -4.60 3.32
N SER A 68 -4.30 -3.61 3.67
CA SER A 68 -3.62 -2.76 2.68
C SER A 68 -2.58 -3.54 1.87
N ALA A 69 -1.83 -4.45 2.50
CA ALA A 69 -0.91 -5.33 1.80
C ALA A 69 -1.63 -6.26 0.81
N LEU A 70 -2.74 -6.86 1.23
CA LEU A 70 -3.57 -7.70 0.35
C LEU A 70 -4.12 -6.92 -0.84
N VAL A 71 -4.67 -5.72 -0.61
CA VAL A 71 -5.15 -4.86 -1.69
C VAL A 71 -4.01 -4.47 -2.63
N GLY A 72 -2.82 -4.16 -2.11
CA GLY A 72 -1.63 -3.89 -2.93
C GLY A 72 -1.25 -5.04 -3.84
N ILE A 73 -1.26 -6.28 -3.33
CA ILE A 73 -0.99 -7.50 -4.12
C ILE A 73 -2.05 -7.70 -5.19
N ILE A 74 -3.33 -7.60 -4.82
CA ILE A 74 -4.47 -7.76 -5.75
C ILE A 74 -4.40 -6.69 -6.85
N MET A 75 -4.13 -5.44 -6.49
CA MET A 75 -4.02 -4.33 -7.43
C MET A 75 -2.83 -4.52 -8.37
N ASN A 76 -1.69 -5.01 -7.87
CA ASN A 76 -0.55 -5.38 -8.71
C ASN A 76 -0.83 -6.59 -9.62
N LEU A 77 -1.78 -7.47 -9.30
CA LEU A 77 -2.16 -8.58 -10.18
C LEU A 77 -3.19 -8.15 -11.24
N ILE A 78 -4.13 -7.28 -10.88
CA ILE A 78 -5.20 -6.83 -11.76
C ILE A 78 -4.72 -5.78 -12.76
N LEU A 79 -3.83 -4.86 -12.36
CA LEU A 79 -3.36 -3.81 -13.27
C LEU A 79 -2.38 -4.39 -14.30
N PRO A 80 -2.71 -4.36 -15.60
CA PRO A 80 -1.84 -4.86 -16.65
C PRO A 80 -0.55 -4.04 -16.71
N VAL A 81 0.58 -4.73 -16.84
CA VAL A 81 1.88 -4.10 -17.14
C VAL A 81 1.81 -3.63 -18.59
N LYS A 82 2.03 -2.34 -18.80
CA LYS A 82 1.85 -1.63 -20.07
C LYS A 82 2.40 -2.45 -21.26
N SER A 83 1.49 -3.13 -21.93
CA SER A 83 1.54 -3.51 -23.34
C SER A 83 0.15 -3.17 -23.88
N GLU A 84 0.05 -1.99 -24.50
CA GLU A 84 -0.97 -1.46 -25.44
C GLU A 84 -2.49 -1.74 -25.36
N GLU A 85 -3.05 -2.60 -24.51
CA GLU A 85 -4.50 -2.90 -24.51
C GLU A 85 -5.21 -2.40 -23.25
N ALA A 86 -5.51 -1.10 -23.15
CA ALA A 86 -6.57 -0.58 -22.26
C ALA A 86 -6.95 0.89 -22.54
N ALA A 87 -6.70 1.40 -23.74
CA ALA A 87 -7.28 2.68 -24.17
C ALA A 87 -8.75 2.55 -24.61
N GLU A 88 -9.38 1.39 -24.44
CA GLU A 88 -10.66 1.06 -25.08
C GLU A 88 -11.65 0.35 -24.13
N GLU A 89 -11.91 0.86 -22.91
CA GLU A 89 -13.12 0.44 -22.18
C GLU A 89 -13.59 1.39 -21.06
N LYS A 90 -13.70 2.70 -21.34
CA LYS A 90 -14.65 3.56 -20.59
C LYS A 90 -15.15 4.79 -21.34
N SER A 91 -15.33 4.62 -22.65
CA SER A 91 -16.15 5.47 -23.52
C SER A 91 -17.41 4.72 -23.96
N ALA A 92 -18.06 3.99 -23.05
CA ALA A 92 -19.35 3.32 -23.27
C ALA A 92 -20.08 3.06 -21.93
N ASP A 93 -20.53 4.13 -21.27
CA ASP A 93 -21.90 4.32 -20.77
C ASP A 93 -22.07 5.77 -20.27
#